data_AF-A0A0A7H9X1-F1
#
_entry.id   AF-A0A0A7H9X1-F1
#
_cell.length_a   1.000
_cell.length_b   1.000
_cell.length_c   1.000
_cell.angle_alpha   90.00
_cell.angle_beta   90.00
_cell.angle_gamma   90.00
#
_symmetry.space_group_name_H-M   'P 1'
#
loop_
_entity.id
_entity.type
_entity.pdbx_description
1 polymer ?
#
loop_
_entity_poly.entity_id
_entity_poly.type
_entity_poly.pdbx_seq_one_letter_code
_entity_poly.pdbx_strand_id
1 'polypeptide(L)'
;SPVPGGDNNCNTGPVQCCNSVYQSQSQESSLLHSIVGVNLQGVNAMAGVQCTPISVIGAGAGASCSQQPVCCSGNHYEGLIVVGCSPVNL
;
A
#
# COMPACT_ATOMS: atom_id res chain seq x y z
N SER A 1 8.74 16.94 -26.09
CA SER A 1 7.88 15.75 -26.26
C SER A 1 8.20 14.75 -25.17
N PRO A 2 7.21 14.00 -24.65
CA PRO A 2 6.18 14.40 -23.67
C PRO A 2 6.75 14.65 -22.26
N VAL A 3 5.98 15.34 -21.42
CA VAL A 3 6.31 15.66 -20.02
C VAL A 3 6.45 14.39 -19.17
N PRO A 4 7.41 14.30 -18.22
CA PRO A 4 7.51 13.16 -17.30
C PRO A 4 6.20 13.08 -16.50
N GLY A 5 5.37 12.10 -16.84
CA GLY A 5 4.13 11.84 -16.11
C GLY A 5 4.49 11.57 -14.66
N GLY A 6 3.85 12.31 -13.74
CA GLY A 6 4.04 12.14 -12.30
C GLY A 6 3.97 10.67 -11.94
N ASP A 7 4.90 10.24 -11.08
CA ASP A 7 5.24 8.86 -10.74
C ASP A 7 4.08 8.12 -10.05
N ASN A 8 2.97 7.90 -10.78
CA ASN A 8 1.94 6.91 -10.49
C ASN A 8 2.45 5.48 -10.75
N ASN A 9 3.76 5.33 -10.96
CA ASN A 9 4.39 4.14 -11.47
C ASN A 9 4.90 3.31 -10.30
N CYS A 10 4.01 2.52 -9.72
CA CYS A 10 4.43 1.42 -8.88
C CYS A 10 5.15 0.38 -9.75
N ASN A 11 6.48 0.37 -9.70
CA ASN A 11 7.30 -0.61 -10.42
C ASN A 11 7.03 -2.07 -9.98
N THR A 12 6.35 -2.24 -8.84
CA THR A 12 6.04 -3.54 -8.22
C THR A 12 4.60 -3.99 -8.43
N GLY A 13 3.74 -3.20 -9.08
CA GLY A 13 2.31 -3.53 -9.25
C GLY A 13 1.40 -2.31 -9.38
N PRO A 14 0.08 -2.44 -9.17
CA PRO A 14 -0.81 -1.28 -9.09
C PRO A 14 -0.58 -0.47 -7.81
N VAL A 15 -0.81 0.84 -7.86
CA VAL A 15 -0.93 1.67 -6.65
C VAL A 15 -2.09 1.16 -5.81
N GLN A 16 -1.96 1.18 -4.48
CA GLN A 16 -2.99 0.74 -3.56
C GLN A 16 -3.54 1.94 -2.77
N CYS A 17 -4.85 1.98 -2.60
CA CYS A 17 -5.52 2.91 -1.70
C CYS A 17 -5.77 2.21 -0.37
N CYS A 18 -5.03 2.61 0.66
CA CYS A 18 -5.14 2.05 2.00
C CYS A 18 -5.93 2.97 2.91
N ASN A 19 -6.75 2.41 3.79
CA ASN A 19 -7.47 3.20 4.77
C ASN A 19 -6.51 3.86 5.77
N SER A 20 -5.56 3.07 6.26
CA SER A 20 -4.53 3.52 7.20
C SER A 20 -3.21 2.83 6.89
N VAL A 21 -2.11 3.50 7.22
CA VAL A 21 -0.75 3.01 7.01
C VAL A 21 0.00 3.13 8.33
N TYR A 22 0.60 2.04 8.78
CA TYR A 22 1.33 1.97 10.04
C TYR A 22 2.73 1.45 9.81
N GLN A 23 3.67 1.80 10.69
CA GLN A 23 4.92 1.06 10.74
C GLN A 23 4.67 -0.38 11.16
N SER A 24 5.30 -1.34 10.48
CA SER A 24 5.19 -2.78 10.75
C SER A 24 5.70 -3.21 12.14
N GLN A 25 6.36 -2.29 12.87
CA GLN A 25 6.81 -2.48 14.25
C GLN A 25 5.92 -1.75 15.27
N SER A 26 4.85 -1.10 14.83
CA SER A 26 3.90 -0.43 15.73
C SER A 26 3.05 -1.44 16.49
N GLN A 27 2.56 -1.05 17.67
CA GLN A 27 1.67 -1.88 18.49
C GLN A 27 0.43 -2.32 17.70
N GLU A 28 -0.14 -1.43 16.89
CA GLU A 28 -1.33 -1.70 16.08
C GLU A 28 -1.06 -2.74 14.99
N SER A 29 0.06 -2.60 14.27
CA SER A 29 0.47 -3.60 13.29
C SER A 29 0.73 -4.97 13.96
N SER A 30 1.30 -4.99 15.16
CA SER A 30 1.57 -6.22 15.92
C SER A 30 0.29 -6.98 16.30
N LEU A 31 -0.78 -6.26 16.63
CA LEU A 31 -2.10 -6.86 16.88
C LEU A 31 -2.68 -7.46 15.60
N LEU A 32 -2.64 -6.71 14.50
CA LEU A 32 -3.12 -7.17 13.20
C LEU A 32 -2.33 -8.38 12.69
N HIS A 33 -1.01 -8.39 12.88
CA HIS A 33 -0.13 -9.52 12.60
C HIS A 33 -0.49 -10.76 13.41
N SER A 34 -0.84 -10.61 14.69
CA SER A 34 -1.27 -11.71 15.55
C SER A 34 -2.58 -12.34 15.06
N ILE A 35 -3.51 -11.52 14.54
CA ILE A 35 -4.78 -11.98 13.98
C ILE A 35 -4.56 -12.74 12.66
N VAL A 36 -3.66 -12.24 11.81
CA VAL A 36 -3.39 -12.80 10.48
C VAL A 36 -2.31 -13.89 10.49
N GLY A 37 -1.63 -14.10 11.62
CA GLY A 37 -0.59 -15.12 11.78
C GLY A 37 0.73 -14.80 11.07
N VAL A 38 1.04 -13.52 10.86
CA VAL A 38 2.20 -13.07 10.07
C VAL A 38 3.29 -12.54 10.99
N ASN A 39 4.50 -13.08 10.88
CA ASN A 39 5.63 -12.55 11.63
C ASN A 39 6.36 -11.47 10.83
N LEU A 40 6.09 -10.19 11.12
CA LEU A 40 6.87 -9.06 10.60
C LEU A 40 7.96 -8.58 11.57
N GLN A 41 8.25 -9.32 12.65
CA GLN A 41 9.32 -8.94 13.57
C GLN A 41 10.65 -8.87 12.82
N GLY A 42 11.24 -7.67 12.75
CA GLY A 42 12.47 -7.38 12.00
C GLY A 42 12.26 -6.72 10.63
N VAL A 43 11.02 -6.64 10.15
CA VAL A 43 10.69 -5.90 8.92
C VAL A 43 10.43 -4.44 9.28
N ASN A 44 11.41 -3.57 9.03
CA ASN A 44 11.24 -2.12 9.19
C ASN A 44 10.60 -1.50 7.93
N ALA A 45 9.36 -1.89 7.66
CA ALA A 45 8.58 -1.36 6.54
C ALA A 45 7.28 -0.71 7.04
N MET A 46 6.55 -0.07 6.13
CA MET A 46 5.17 0.33 6.39
C MET A 46 4.22 -0.75 5.91
N ALA A 47 3.18 -0.99 6.70
CA ALA A 47 2.07 -1.86 6.42
C ALA A 47 0.81 -1.02 6.21
N GLY A 48 0.16 -1.19 5.06
CA GLY A 48 -1.16 -0.66 4.78
C GLY A 48 -2.24 -1.63 5.24
N VAL A 49 -3.35 -1.08 5.75
CA VAL A 49 -4.52 -1.84 6.20
C VAL A 49 -5.74 -1.48 5.37
N GLN A 50 -6.57 -2.48 5.09
CA GLN A 50 -7.76 -2.38 4.24
C GLN A 50 -7.41 -1.72 2.89
N CYS A 51 -6.40 -2.26 2.21
CA CYS A 51 -5.90 -1.70 0.97
C CYS A 51 -6.64 -2.28 -0.22
N THR A 52 -7.04 -1.41 -1.14
CA THR A 52 -7.67 -1.80 -2.40
C THR A 52 -6.75 -1.42 -3.57
N PRO A 53 -6.50 -2.34 -4.51
CA PRO A 53 -5.68 -2.03 -5.66
C PRO A 53 -6.41 -1.04 -6.57
N ILE A 54 -5.79 0.10 -6.83
CA ILE A 54 -6.26 1.06 -7.81
C ILE A 54 -5.83 0.53 -9.17
N SER A 55 -6.75 -0.17 -9.84
CA SER A 55 -6.47 -0.75 -11.15
C SER A 55 -6.35 0.36 -12.20
N VAL A 56 -5.34 0.25 -13.07
CA VAL A 56 -5.00 1.21 -14.13
C VAL A 56 -6.08 1.41 -15.21
N ILE A 57 -7.23 0.73 -15.11
CA ILE A 57 -8.43 1.05 -15.90
C ILE A 57 -9.01 2.36 -15.34
N GLY A 58 -8.38 3.47 -15.68
CA GLY A 58 -8.65 4.80 -15.10
C GLY A 58 -7.43 5.69 -14.91
N ALA A 59 -6.21 5.21 -15.21
CA ALA A 59 -4.98 6.00 -15.10
C ALA A 59 -4.91 7.22 -16.06
N GLY A 60 -5.87 7.33 -16.99
CA GLY A 60 -6.08 8.54 -17.78
C GLY A 60 -7.22 9.46 -17.28
N ALA A 61 -7.98 9.06 -16.25
CA ALA A 61 -9.24 9.71 -15.88
C ALA A 61 -9.52 9.83 -14.37
N GLY A 62 -8.55 9.56 -13.49
CA GLY A 62 -8.68 9.84 -12.05
C GLY A 62 -8.70 8.59 -11.17
N ALA A 63 -7.54 7.93 -11.07
CA ALA A 63 -7.24 7.12 -9.90
C ALA A 63 -7.43 7.98 -8.65
N SER A 64 -8.56 7.79 -7.95
CA SER A 64 -8.94 8.64 -6.82
C SER A 64 -8.92 7.80 -5.55
N CYS A 65 -7.84 7.96 -4.78
CA CYS A 65 -7.79 7.45 -3.41
C CYS A 65 -8.26 8.56 -2.48
N SER A 66 -9.42 8.37 -1.84
CA SER A 66 -9.91 9.31 -0.82
C SER A 66 -9.25 9.07 0.55
N GLN A 67 -8.50 7.97 0.70
CA GLN A 67 -7.67 7.68 1.87
C GLN A 67 -6.20 7.81 1.46
N GLN A 68 -5.31 6.95 1.97
CA GLN A 68 -3.88 7.08 1.76
C GLN A 68 -3.41 6.29 0.52
N PRO A 69 -2.98 6.97 -0.56
CA PRO A 69 -2.36 6.30 -1.69
C PRO A 69 -0.95 5.83 -1.34
N VAL A 70 -0.68 4.56 -1.58
CA VAL A 70 0.62 3.92 -1.33
C VAL A 70 1.01 2.96 -2.44
N CYS A 71 2.31 2.82 -2.64
CA CYS A 71 2.91 1.76 -3.43
C CYS A 71 3.43 0.66 -2.53
N CYS A 72 2.89 -0.55 -2.64
CA CYS A 72 3.35 -1.68 -1.83
C CYS A 72 4.02 -2.73 -2.71
N SER A 73 5.17 -3.23 -2.24
CA SER A 73 5.96 -4.28 -2.90
C SER A 73 5.81 -5.65 -2.22
N GLY A 74 5.30 -5.67 -0.99
CA GLY A 74 5.25 -6.87 -0.17
C GLY A 74 4.02 -7.73 -0.39
N ASN A 75 3.93 -8.78 0.43
CA ASN A 75 2.86 -9.76 0.37
C ASN A 75 1.53 -9.18 0.88
N HIS A 76 0.45 -9.59 0.23
CA HIS A 76 -0.91 -9.35 0.70
C HIS A 76 -1.29 -10.48 1.66
N TYR A 77 -1.68 -10.11 2.87
CA TYR A 77 -2.10 -11.05 3.90
C TYR A 77 -3.61 -10.92 4.08
N GLU A 78 -4.35 -11.96 3.67
CA GLU A 78 -5.81 -12.07 3.76
C GLU A 78 -6.57 -10.89 3.10
N GLY A 79 -5.93 -10.15 2.19
CA GLY A 79 -6.49 -8.92 1.60
C GLY A 79 -6.69 -7.76 2.59
N LEU A 80 -6.32 -7.95 3.86
CA LEU A 80 -6.50 -6.98 4.93
C LEU A 80 -5.24 -6.15 5.16
N ILE A 81 -4.06 -6.77 5.06
CA ILE A 81 -2.78 -6.11 5.31
C ILE A 81 -1.89 -6.30 4.09
N VAL A 82 -1.19 -5.24 3.70
CA VAL A 82 -0.11 -5.32 2.71
C VAL A 82 1.12 -4.61 3.27
N VAL A 83 2.30 -5.17 3.03
CA VAL A 83 3.54 -4.71 3.65
C VAL A 83 4.51 -4.16 2.60
N GLY A 84 5.55 -3.45 3.04
CA GLY A 84 6.49 -2.84 2.10
C GLY A 84 5.85 -1.68 1.33
N CYS A 85 4.95 -0.95 1.98
CA CYS A 85 4.28 0.21 1.42
C CYS A 85 5.15 1.46 1.52
N SER A 86 5.01 2.34 0.53
CA SER A 86 5.58 3.69 0.49
C SER A 86 4.51 4.66 0.00
N PRO A 87 4.31 5.81 0.67
CA PRO A 87 3.34 6.81 0.21
C PRO A 87 3.68 7.29 -1.20
N VAL A 88 2.64 7.46 -2.02
CA VAL A 88 2.75 8.03 -3.37
C VAL A 88 1.77 9.17 -3.55
N ASN A 89 1.96 9.99 -4.57
CA ASN A 89 1.03 11.05 -4.93
C ASN A 89 0.27 10.64 -6.18
N LEU A 90 -1.07 10.76 -6.14
CA LEU A 90 -1.96 10.54 -7.29
C LEU A 90 -2.21 11.84 -8.05
#